data_AF-A0A511D1S1-F1
#
_entry.id   AF-A0A511D1S1-F1
#
_cell.length_a   1.000
_cell.length_b   1.000
_cell.length_c   1.000
_cell.angle_alpha   90.00
_cell.angle_beta   90.00
_cell.angle_gamma   90.00
#
_symmetry.space_group_name_H-M   'P 1'
#
loop_
_entity.id
_entity.type
_entity.pdbx_description
1 polymer ?
#
loop_
_entity_poly.entity_id
_entity_poly.type
_entity_poly.pdbx_seq_one_letter_code
_entity_poly.pdbx_strand_id
1 'polypeptide(L)'
;MAFSSIDTVADQFARVDAACKEIGRDPAELVRSIAQTVCVGRDDAEVARRALAIDRDVADLRANGLAGTPAEVVEWLGTWRERTGADRVYLQLLDLDDIDQIELIASEMFPQLR
;
A
#
# COMPACT_ATOMS: atom_id res chain seq x y z
N MET A 1 0.95 10.04 -2.07
CA MET A 1 2.42 10.03 -1.90
C MET A 1 2.94 8.64 -2.23
N ALA A 2 4.10 8.51 -2.87
CA ALA A 2 4.57 7.22 -3.38
C ALA A 2 5.83 6.74 -2.64
N PHE A 3 5.91 5.44 -2.36
CA PHE A 3 7.11 4.74 -1.91
C PHE A 3 7.79 5.42 -0.72
N SER A 4 6.99 5.77 0.29
CA SER A 4 7.43 6.49 1.49
C SER A 4 6.86 5.80 2.73
N SER A 5 7.51 5.99 3.88
CA SER A 5 7.02 5.44 5.15
C SER A 5 5.69 6.07 5.57
N ILE A 6 4.93 5.34 6.38
CA ILE A 6 3.63 5.79 6.90
C ILE A 6 3.72 7.12 7.66
N ASP A 7 4.78 7.30 8.46
CA ASP A 7 5.01 8.53 9.22
C ASP A 7 5.29 9.72 8.28
N THR A 8 6.12 9.50 7.25
CA THR A 8 6.39 10.53 6.24
C THR A 8 5.11 10.96 5.52
N VAL A 9 4.26 9.99 5.16
CA VAL A 9 2.97 10.27 4.50
C VAL A 9 2.03 11.03 5.42
N ALA A 10 1.92 10.65 6.69
CA ALA A 10 1.11 11.34 7.69
C ALA A 10 1.54 12.82 7.82
N ASP A 11 2.85 13.06 7.95
CA ASP A 11 3.41 14.41 8.03
C ASP A 11 3.09 15.25 6.77
N GLN A 12 3.23 14.66 5.58
CA GLN A 12 2.88 15.38 4.34
C GLN A 12 1.39 15.67 4.24
N PHE A 13 0.52 14.74 4.65
CA PHE A 13 -0.92 14.97 4.63
C PHE A 13 -1.34 16.07 5.60
N ALA A 14 -0.76 16.12 6.80
CA ALA A 14 -0.99 17.20 7.76
C ALA A 14 -0.58 18.58 7.22
N ARG A 15 0.52 18.66 6.45
CA ARG A 15 0.93 19.90 5.78
C ARG A 15 -0.07 20.35 4.73
N VAL A 16 -0.61 19.43 3.94
CA VAL A 16 -1.66 19.73 2.97
C VAL A 16 -2.94 20.19 3.67
N ASP A 17 -3.28 19.60 4.82
CA ASP A 17 -4.45 20.03 5.60
C ASP A 17 -4.31 21.47 6.10
N ALA A 18 -3.13 21.84 6.59
CA ALA A 18 -2.84 23.20 7.00
C ALA A 18 -2.99 24.18 5.83
N ALA A 19 -2.42 23.86 4.67
CA ALA A 19 -2.53 24.69 3.47
C ALA A 19 -3.98 24.83 2.98
N CYS A 20 -4.80 23.77 3.04
CA CYS A 20 -6.22 23.84 2.71
C CYS A 20 -6.97 24.80 3.64
N LYS A 21 -6.72 24.69 4.96
CA LYS A 21 -7.33 25.57 5.96
C LYS A 21 -6.95 27.03 5.76
N GLU A 22 -5.70 27.32 5.42
CA GLU A 22 -5.21 28.69 5.14
C GLU A 22 -5.96 29.36 3.97
N ILE A 23 -6.36 28.59 2.96
CA ILE A 23 -7.10 29.10 1.79
C ILE A 23 -8.62 28.96 1.92
N GLY A 24 -9.13 28.50 3.08
CA GLY A 24 -10.56 28.30 3.33
C GLY A 24 -11.18 27.11 2.59
N ARG A 25 -10.37 26.12 2.21
CA ARG A 25 -10.82 24.85 1.62
C ARG A 25 -10.94 23.77 2.68
N ASP A 26 -12.00 22.97 2.64
CA ASP A 26 -12.13 21.78 3.49
C ASP A 26 -11.12 20.70 3.05
N PRO A 27 -10.17 20.28 3.92
CA PRO A 27 -9.23 19.21 3.60
C PRO A 27 -9.87 17.86 3.29
N ALA A 28 -11.11 17.62 3.78
CA ALA A 28 -11.85 16.38 3.54
C ALA A 28 -12.31 16.21 2.09
N GLU A 29 -12.31 17.28 1.29
CA GLU A 29 -12.58 17.21 -0.16
C GLU A 29 -11.43 16.56 -0.94
N LEU A 30 -10.25 16.41 -0.34
CA LEU A 30 -9.09 15.80 -0.98
C LEU A 30 -9.10 14.29 -0.80
N VAL A 31 -9.14 13.56 -1.92
CA VAL A 31 -8.85 12.13 -1.93
C VAL A 31 -7.40 11.90 -1.52
N ARG A 32 -7.19 11.01 -0.54
CA ARG A 32 -5.87 10.69 0.00
C ARG A 32 -5.39 9.38 -0.57
N SER A 33 -4.31 9.47 -1.37
CA SER A 33 -3.74 8.30 -2.01
C SER A 33 -2.31 8.02 -1.58
N ILE A 34 -2.00 6.74 -1.45
CA ILE A 34 -0.64 6.22 -1.30
C ILE A 34 -0.30 5.33 -2.49
N ALA A 35 0.98 5.14 -2.77
CA ALA A 35 1.46 4.13 -3.71
C ALA A 35 2.58 3.32 -3.06
N GLN A 36 2.50 1.99 -3.19
CA GLN A 36 3.47 1.06 -2.61
C GLN A 36 3.79 -0.09 -3.58
N THR A 37 5.01 -0.61 -3.50
CA THR A 37 5.39 -1.86 -4.19
C THR A 37 4.62 -3.02 -3.57
N VAL A 38 4.04 -3.87 -4.42
CA VAL A 38 3.28 -5.05 -4.00
C VAL A 38 4.08 -6.33 -4.22
N CYS A 39 4.03 -7.25 -3.25
CA CYS A 39 4.61 -8.58 -3.34
C CYS A 39 3.81 -9.54 -2.44
N VAL A 40 2.62 -9.92 -2.90
CA VAL A 40 1.67 -10.76 -2.14
C VAL A 40 1.83 -12.21 -2.55
N GLY A 41 1.73 -13.16 -1.62
CA GLY A 41 1.73 -14.61 -1.90
C GLY A 41 0.85 -15.37 -0.91
N ARG A 42 0.39 -16.57 -1.23
CA ARG A 42 -0.47 -17.36 -0.31
C ARG A 42 0.28 -17.81 0.94
N ASP A 43 1.60 -17.92 0.83
CA ASP A 43 2.52 -18.26 1.90
C ASP A 43 3.89 -17.57 1.69
N ASP A 44 4.79 -17.75 2.65
CA ASP A 44 6.13 -17.17 2.62
C ASP A 44 6.97 -17.65 1.42
N ALA A 45 6.74 -18.86 0.92
CA ALA A 45 7.48 -19.38 -0.22
C ALA A 45 7.07 -18.69 -1.53
N GLU A 46 5.77 -18.43 -1.72
CA GLU A 46 5.26 -17.67 -2.85
C GLU A 46 5.72 -16.20 -2.78
N VAL A 47 5.70 -15.59 -1.59
CA VAL A 47 6.25 -14.23 -1.37
C VAL A 47 7.74 -14.18 -1.73
N ALA A 48 8.54 -15.14 -1.24
CA ALA A 48 9.97 -15.18 -1.54
C ALA A 48 10.26 -15.40 -3.03
N ARG A 49 9.50 -16.26 -3.70
CA ARG A 49 9.60 -16.48 -5.16
C ARG A 49 9.31 -15.20 -5.94
N ARG A 50 8.25 -14.48 -5.57
CA ARG A 50 7.86 -13.21 -6.21
C ARG A 50 8.88 -12.10 -5.96
N ALA A 51 9.38 -11.97 -4.74
CA ALA A 51 10.42 -11.01 -4.39
C ALA A 51 11.71 -11.26 -5.20
N LEU A 52 12.11 -12.53 -5.36
CA LEU A 52 13.25 -12.91 -6.18
C LEU A 52 13.07 -12.54 -7.66
N ALA A 53 11.86 -12.72 -8.21
CA ALA A 53 11.57 -12.41 -9.62
C ALA A 53 11.78 -10.92 -9.95
N ILE A 54 11.65 -10.04 -8.95
CA ILE A 54 11.82 -8.59 -9.09
C ILE A 54 13.14 -8.08 -8.50
N ASP A 55 14.05 -8.98 -8.13
CA ASP A 55 15.36 -8.68 -7.51
C ASP A 55 15.26 -7.81 -6.24
N ARG A 56 14.34 -8.19 -5.33
CA ARG A 56 14.11 -7.49 -4.07
C ARG A 56 14.21 -8.42 -2.87
N ASP A 57 14.66 -7.85 -1.75
CA ASP A 57 14.69 -8.54 -0.46
C ASP A 57 13.30 -8.58 0.18
N VAL A 58 12.94 -9.75 0.74
CA VAL A 58 11.61 -9.96 1.34
C VAL A 58 11.42 -9.12 2.60
N ALA A 59 12.46 -8.97 3.42
CA ALA A 59 12.35 -8.20 4.66
C ALA A 59 12.22 -6.70 4.36
N ASP A 60 12.94 -6.18 3.38
CA ASP A 60 12.76 -4.82 2.87
C ASP A 60 11.33 -4.60 2.35
N LEU A 61 10.81 -5.51 1.51
CA LEU A 61 9.46 -5.40 0.97
C LEU A 61 8.38 -5.47 2.06
N ARG A 62 8.55 -6.30 3.09
CA ARG A 62 7.62 -6.38 4.22
C ARG A 62 7.66 -5.10 5.08
N ALA A 63 8.84 -4.49 5.23
CA ALA A 63 9.00 -3.26 6.02
C ALA A 63 8.50 -2.00 5.28
N ASN A 64 8.75 -1.92 3.97
CA ASN A 64 8.61 -0.69 3.19
C ASN A 64 7.54 -0.76 2.09
N GLY A 65 6.98 -1.94 1.81
CA GLY A 65 5.96 -2.17 0.79
C GLY A 65 4.69 -2.83 1.32
N LEU A 66 3.92 -3.41 0.39
CA LEU A 66 2.76 -4.25 0.64
C LEU A 66 3.13 -5.70 0.31
N ALA A 67 3.82 -6.36 1.22
CA ALA A 67 4.32 -7.72 1.01
C ALA A 67 3.96 -8.66 2.16
N GLY A 68 3.61 -9.89 1.80
CA GLY A 68 3.14 -10.91 2.73
C GLY A 68 1.93 -11.67 2.21
N THR A 69 1.20 -12.32 3.12
CA THR A 69 -0.07 -12.97 2.79
C THR A 69 -1.19 -11.96 2.58
N PRO A 70 -2.30 -12.32 1.89
CA PRO A 70 -3.46 -11.43 1.76
C PRO A 70 -3.96 -10.86 3.09
N ALA A 71 -4.01 -11.68 4.15
CA ALA A 71 -4.43 -11.24 5.48
C ALA A 71 -3.46 -10.23 6.10
N GLU A 72 -2.15 -10.50 6.06
CA GLU A 72 -1.13 -9.58 6.56
C GLU A 72 -1.17 -8.23 5.84
N VAL A 73 -1.33 -8.26 4.51
CA VAL A 73 -1.36 -7.02 3.72
C VAL A 73 -2.66 -6.24 3.95
N VAL A 74 -3.81 -6.91 4.12
CA VAL A 74 -5.07 -6.23 4.50
C VAL A 74 -4.96 -5.58 5.89
N GLU A 75 -4.39 -6.28 6.87
CA GLU A 75 -4.14 -5.72 8.21
C GLU A 75 -3.22 -4.50 8.13
N TRP A 76 -2.17 -4.59 7.32
CA TRP A 76 -1.25 -3.48 7.11
C TRP A 76 -1.92 -2.27 6.42
N LEU A 77 -2.79 -2.51 5.43
CA LEU A 77 -3.61 -1.47 4.81
C LEU A 77 -4.58 -0.81 5.81
N GLY A 78 -5.09 -1.58 6.78
CA GLY A 78 -5.85 -1.04 7.92
C GLY A 78 -5.03 -0.03 8.72
N THR A 79 -3.78 -0.38 9.06
CA THR A 79 -2.85 0.54 9.74
C THR A 79 -2.60 1.81 8.92
N TRP A 80 -2.42 1.69 7.60
CA TRP A 80 -2.28 2.84 6.70
C TRP A 80 -3.49 3.78 6.76
N ARG A 81 -4.70 3.21 6.68
CA ARG A 81 -5.95 3.99 6.75
C ARG A 81 -6.09 4.71 8.09
N GLU A 82 -5.85 4.01 9.20
CA GLU A 82 -5.96 4.59 10.54
C GLU A 82 -4.97 5.74 10.77
N ARG A 83 -3.73 5.58 10.34
CA ARG A 83 -2.66 6.54 10.61
C ARG A 83 -2.66 7.74 9.67
N THR A 84 -3.15 7.58 8.45
CA THR A 84 -3.03 8.61 7.39
C THR A 84 -4.36 9.09 6.83
N GLY A 85 -5.46 8.35 7.03
CA GLY A 85 -6.73 8.62 6.35
C GLY A 85 -6.72 8.33 4.86
N ALA A 86 -5.68 7.67 4.32
CA ALA A 86 -5.65 7.24 2.93
C ALA A 86 -6.76 6.23 2.63
N ASP A 87 -7.55 6.52 1.59
CA ASP A 87 -8.66 5.69 1.10
C ASP A 87 -8.44 5.16 -0.31
N ARG A 88 -7.33 5.58 -0.95
CA ARG A 88 -6.90 5.10 -2.26
C ARG A 88 -5.47 4.57 -2.21
N VAL A 89 -5.26 3.39 -2.80
CA VAL A 89 -3.95 2.75 -2.86
C VAL A 89 -3.62 2.39 -4.31
N TYR A 90 -2.46 2.83 -4.77
CA TYR A 90 -1.89 2.42 -6.04
C TYR A 90 -0.86 1.31 -5.79
N LEU A 91 -1.05 0.16 -6.45
CA LEU A 91 -0.16 -0.99 -6.33
C LEU A 91 0.86 -0.94 -7.46
N GLN A 92 2.14 -0.84 -7.12
CA GLN A 92 3.22 -0.99 -8.09
C GLN A 92 3.58 -2.47 -8.22
N LEU A 93 3.12 -3.06 -9.32
CA LEU A 93 3.53 -4.39 -9.76
C LEU A 93 4.81 -4.25 -10.61
N LEU A 94 5.89 -4.92 -10.22
CA LEU A 94 7.18 -4.86 -10.91
C LEU A 94 7.39 -6.02 -11.88
N ASP A 95 6.85 -7.21 -11.56
CA ASP A 95 6.75 -8.33 -12.48
C ASP A 95 5.39 -8.27 -13.20
N LEU A 96 5.40 -7.76 -14.44
CA LEU A 96 4.17 -7.56 -15.22
C LEU A 96 3.59 -8.86 -15.78
N ASP A 97 4.36 -9.95 -15.78
CA ASP A 97 3.92 -11.26 -16.27
C ASP A 97 3.22 -12.08 -15.16
N ASP A 98 3.34 -11.67 -13.89
CA ASP A 98 2.73 -12.32 -12.72
C ASP A 98 1.24 -11.97 -12.55
N ILE A 99 0.44 -12.38 -13.53
CA ILE A 99 -1.03 -12.20 -13.52
C ILE A 99 -1.68 -12.94 -12.35
N ASP A 100 -1.08 -14.05 -11.89
CA ASP A 100 -1.55 -14.82 -10.74
C ASP A 100 -1.55 -13.98 -9.45
N GLN A 101 -0.67 -12.98 -9.34
CA GLN A 101 -0.65 -12.07 -8.18
C GLN A 101 -1.82 -11.10 -8.23
N ILE A 102 -2.16 -10.62 -9.43
CA ILE A 102 -3.31 -9.74 -9.64
C ILE A 102 -4.59 -10.50 -9.30
N GLU A 103 -4.72 -11.75 -9.74
CA GLU A 103 -5.84 -12.62 -9.39
C GLU A 103 -5.94 -12.80 -7.87
N LEU A 104 -4.84 -13.15 -7.20
CA LEU A 104 -4.78 -13.33 -5.75
C LEU A 104 -5.23 -12.07 -4.99
N ILE A 105 -4.74 -10.89 -5.38
CA ILE A 105 -5.14 -9.62 -4.77
C ILE A 105 -6.65 -9.38 -4.97
N ALA A 106 -7.15 -9.60 -6.19
CA ALA A 106 -8.56 -9.38 -6.50
C ALA A 106 -9.49 -10.37 -5.80
N SER A 107 -9.10 -11.64 -5.68
CA SER A 107 -9.93 -12.70 -5.10
C SER A 107 -9.88 -12.73 -3.58
N GLU A 108 -8.74 -12.41 -2.97
CA GLU A 108 -8.55 -12.59 -1.52
C GLU A 108 -8.46 -11.27 -0.75
N MET A 109 -7.87 -10.21 -1.30
CA MET A 109 -7.75 -8.93 -0.56
C MET A 109 -8.97 -8.03 -0.75
N PHE A 110 -9.40 -7.81 -2.00
CA PHE A 110 -10.50 -6.86 -2.31
C PHE A 110 -11.81 -7.14 -1.57
N PRO A 111 -12.27 -8.39 -1.39
CA PRO A 111 -13.50 -8.67 -0.63
C PRO A 111 -13.46 -8.21 0.83
N GLN A 112 -12.26 -8.05 1.41
CA GLN A 112 -12.04 -7.65 2.80
C GLN A 112 -11.93 -6.12 2.98
N LEU A 113 -11.74 -5.36 1.89
CA LEU A 113 -11.46 -3.92 1.90
C LEU A 113 -12.70 -3.04 1.61
N ARG A 114 -13.91 -3.61 1.73
CA ARG A 114 -15.17 -2.91 1.46
C ARG A 114 -15.55 -1.90 2.54
#